data_AF-A0A9P5R3Y8-F1
#
_entry.id   AF-A0A9P5R3Y8-F1
#
_cell.length_a   1.000
_cell.length_b   1.000
_cell.length_c   1.000
_cell.angle_alpha   90.00
_cell.angle_beta   90.00
_cell.angle_gamma   90.00
#
_symmetry.space_group_name_H-M   'P 1'
#
loop_
_entity.id
_entity.type
_entity.pdbx_description
1 polymer ?
#
loop_
_entity_poly.entity_id
_entity_poly.type
_entity_poly.pdbx_seq_one_letter_code
_entity_poly.pdbx_strand_id
1 'polypeptide(L)'
;MAGLCFSCPSSIVQLHIGETSFIEEEYGEPDTDAEHDDLEDENDDGDSSEAGQGMTQSTEPLSNLCDLELEAWDNIGTEEELLSVFKRCPRLEKISVRWSLLPAGVDGADIGRICSNLLNISYNGQSNDDDEVRGFWPVKIMGTLTENQVKCLHY
;
A
#
# COMPACT_ATOMS: atom_id res chain seq x y z
N MET A 1 -12.01 -3.53 -7.72
CA MET A 1 -10.79 -4.05 -7.08
C MET A 1 -9.72 -3.02 -7.32
N ALA A 2 -9.44 -2.19 -6.31
CA ALA A 2 -8.41 -1.17 -6.38
C ALA A 2 -7.08 -1.83 -6.01
N GLY A 3 -6.44 -2.50 -6.97
CA GLY A 3 -5.11 -3.04 -6.77
C GLY A 3 -4.12 -1.92 -6.50
N LEU A 4 -3.17 -2.14 -5.60
CA LEU A 4 -2.21 -1.10 -5.20
C LEU A 4 -1.23 -0.81 -6.32
N CYS A 5 -1.48 0.30 -7.01
CA CYS A 5 -0.55 0.88 -7.97
C CYS A 5 0.49 1.71 -7.23
N PHE A 6 1.56 1.06 -6.75
CA PHE A 6 2.78 1.81 -6.44
C PHE A 6 3.45 2.25 -7.75
N SER A 7 3.15 3.47 -8.18
CA SER A 7 3.96 4.22 -9.13
C SER A 7 5.22 4.77 -8.43
N CYS A 8 5.85 3.94 -7.60
CA CYS A 8 7.06 4.33 -6.89
C CYS A 8 8.27 4.20 -7.83
N PRO A 9 9.19 5.17 -7.84
CA PRO A 9 10.43 5.04 -8.60
C PRO A 9 11.26 3.87 -8.05
N SER A 10 11.95 3.15 -8.93
CA SER A 10 12.79 2.00 -8.56
C SER A 10 13.96 2.36 -7.63
N SER A 11 14.29 3.64 -7.50
CA SER A 11 15.29 4.17 -6.57
C SER A 11 14.80 4.27 -5.12
N ILE A 12 13.51 4.06 -4.85
CA ILE A 12 12.96 4.13 -3.50
C ILE A 12 13.59 3.06 -2.60
N VAL A 13 13.99 3.47 -1.40
CA VAL A 13 14.63 2.60 -0.40
C VAL A 13 13.71 2.35 0.79
N GLN A 14 12.88 3.34 1.11
CA GLN A 14 11.90 3.29 2.20
C GLN A 14 10.54 3.78 1.69
N LEU A 15 9.48 3.07 2.04
CA LEU A 15 8.10 3.43 1.72
C LEU A 15 7.27 3.39 3.00
N HIS A 16 6.69 4.53 3.34
CA HIS A 16 5.75 4.65 4.45
C HIS A 16 4.37 5.00 3.90
N ILE A 17 3.40 4.15 4.21
CA ILE A 17 1.98 4.32 3.91
C ILE A 17 1.27 4.53 5.25
N GLY A 18 1.32 5.78 5.69
CA GLY A 18 0.62 6.29 6.87
C GLY A 18 -0.58 7.15 6.46
N GLU A 19 -1.29 7.70 7.44
CA GLU A 19 -2.47 8.53 7.18
C GLU A 19 -1.98 9.74 6.38
N THR A 20 -2.26 9.77 5.08
CA THR A 20 -2.15 11.02 4.35
C THR A 20 -3.29 11.87 4.88
N SER A 21 -2.97 12.81 5.78
CA SER A 21 -3.85 13.94 6.05
C SER A 21 -4.12 14.59 4.70
N PHE A 22 -5.26 14.24 4.08
CA PHE A 22 -5.78 14.97 2.94
C PHE A 22 -6.00 16.38 3.48
N ILE A 23 -5.19 17.32 3.02
CA ILE A 23 -5.60 18.72 3.04
C ILE A 23 -6.81 18.71 2.12
N GLU A 24 -8.00 18.78 2.69
CA GLU A 24 -9.19 19.22 1.97
C GLU A 24 -8.80 20.59 1.41
N GLU A 25 -8.35 20.63 0.16
CA GLU A 25 -8.43 21.85 -0.63
C GLU A 25 -9.92 22.12 -0.77
N GLU A 26 -10.42 22.90 0.17
CA GLU A 26 -11.69 23.61 0.13
C GLU A 26 -11.71 24.41 -1.17
N TYR A 27 -12.17 23.76 -2.24
CA TYR A 27 -12.59 24.44 -3.46
C TYR A 27 -13.77 25.31 -3.05
N GLY A 28 -13.46 26.58 -2.74
CA GLY A 28 -14.46 27.61 -2.53
C GLY A 28 -15.41 27.60 -3.73
N GLU A 29 -16.69 27.41 -3.43
CA GLU A 29 -17.79 27.50 -4.39
C GLU A 29 -17.67 28.85 -5.14
N PRO A 30 -17.52 28.88 -6.47
CA PRO A 30 -17.66 30.12 -7.19
C PRO A 30 -19.16 30.47 -7.26
N ASP A 31 -19.52 31.60 -6.65
CA ASP A 31 -20.83 32.23 -6.77
C ASP A 31 -21.26 32.30 -8.25
N THR A 32 -22.25 31.50 -8.65
CA THR A 32 -22.84 31.57 -9.98
C THR A 32 -23.94 32.62 -10.01
N ASP A 33 -23.56 33.87 -10.20
CA ASP A 33 -24.45 34.94 -10.64
C ASP A 33 -23.89 35.58 -11.92
N ALA A 34 -24.23 35.02 -13.07
CA ALA A 34 -24.06 35.69 -14.36
C ALA A 34 -25.04 35.12 -15.40
N GLU A 35 -26.15 35.84 -15.59
CA GLU A 35 -26.92 35.79 -16.83
C GLU A 35 -26.02 36.31 -17.97
N HIS A 36 -25.88 35.58 -19.09
CA HIS A 36 -25.60 36.22 -20.37
C HIS A 36 -25.83 35.29 -21.59
N ASP A 37 -26.29 35.97 -22.64
CA ASP A 37 -26.82 35.54 -23.94
C ASP A 37 -26.01 34.57 -24.81
N ASP A 38 -26.78 33.92 -25.69
CA ASP A 38 -26.45 33.24 -26.95
C ASP A 38 -25.23 33.80 -27.71
N LEU A 39 -24.33 32.92 -28.14
CA LEU A 39 -23.69 32.97 -29.46
C LEU A 39 -23.33 31.55 -29.92
N GLU A 40 -23.90 31.15 -31.06
CA GLU A 40 -23.44 30.03 -31.88
C GLU A 40 -22.07 30.37 -32.48
N ASP A 41 -21.09 29.46 -32.37
CA ASP A 41 -19.91 29.48 -33.23
C ASP A 41 -19.52 28.05 -33.62
N GLU A 42 -19.31 27.88 -34.92
CA GLU A 42 -18.98 26.63 -35.58
C GLU A 42 -17.46 26.35 -35.49
N ASN A 43 -17.11 25.08 -35.72
CA ASN A 43 -15.77 24.51 -35.94
C ASN A 43 -15.00 24.12 -34.67
N ASP A 44 -14.61 22.86 -34.56
CA ASP A 44 -13.22 22.46 -34.83
C ASP A 44 -13.04 20.94 -34.64
N ASP A 45 -12.20 20.37 -35.48
CA ASP A 45 -11.83 18.97 -35.53
C ASP A 45 -11.02 18.58 -34.28
N GLY A 46 -11.43 17.50 -33.62
CA GLY A 46 -10.80 17.07 -32.37
C GLY A 46 -10.98 15.60 -32.07
N ASP A 47 -10.64 14.73 -33.02
CA ASP A 47 -10.28 13.33 -32.76
C ASP A 47 -9.08 13.32 -31.80
N SER A 48 -9.33 13.28 -30.49
CA SER A 48 -8.44 12.79 -29.44
C SER A 48 -9.02 13.17 -28.08
N SER A 49 -9.80 12.28 -27.50
CA SER A 49 -9.98 12.27 -26.05
C SER A 49 -9.61 10.90 -25.56
N GLU A 50 -8.30 10.79 -25.38
CA GLU A 50 -7.66 10.10 -24.27
C GLU A 50 -8.37 8.82 -23.86
N ALA A 51 -7.87 7.72 -24.42
CA ALA A 51 -7.87 6.43 -23.76
C ALA A 51 -7.64 6.69 -22.28
N GLY A 52 -8.68 6.41 -21.48
CA GLY A 52 -8.63 6.58 -20.04
C GLY A 52 -7.30 6.05 -19.55
N GLN A 53 -6.56 6.91 -18.85
CA GLN A 53 -5.40 6.52 -18.07
C GLN A 53 -5.91 5.54 -17.01
N GLY A 54 -6.15 4.30 -17.41
CA GLY A 54 -6.18 3.18 -16.51
C GLY A 54 -4.83 3.23 -15.85
N MET A 55 -4.81 3.60 -14.56
CA MET A 55 -3.63 3.56 -13.71
C MET A 55 -2.98 2.21 -13.98
N THR A 56 -1.91 2.19 -14.77
CA THR A 56 -1.23 0.97 -15.12
C THR A 56 -0.67 0.46 -13.81
N GLN A 57 -1.19 -0.68 -13.36
CA GLN A 57 -0.62 -1.42 -12.25
C GLN A 57 0.82 -1.71 -12.63
N SER A 58 1.74 -0.87 -12.14
CA SER A 58 3.16 -1.12 -12.33
C SER A 58 3.45 -2.42 -11.60
N THR A 59 3.86 -3.43 -12.35
CA THR A 59 4.30 -4.72 -11.81
C THR A 59 5.81 -4.73 -11.59
N GLU A 60 6.47 -3.58 -11.76
CA GLU A 60 7.91 -3.49 -11.67
C GLU A 60 8.40 -3.74 -10.23
N PRO A 61 9.50 -4.49 -10.06
CA PRO A 61 10.05 -4.77 -8.74
C PRO A 61 10.68 -3.51 -8.15
N LEU A 62 10.34 -3.23 -6.90
CA LEU A 62 10.95 -2.21 -6.05
C LEU A 62 12.28 -2.75 -5.50
N SER A 63 13.24 -2.92 -6.42
CA SER A 63 14.48 -3.67 -6.21
C SER A 63 15.43 -3.02 -5.20
N ASN A 64 15.17 -1.79 -4.75
CA ASN A 64 15.95 -1.11 -3.72
C ASN A 64 15.18 -0.92 -2.41
N LEU A 65 13.89 -1.23 -2.38
CA LEU A 65 13.07 -1.05 -1.20
C LEU A 65 13.49 -2.07 -0.13
N CYS A 66 13.97 -1.56 0.99
CA CYS A 66 14.41 -2.37 2.14
C CYS A 66 13.56 -2.12 3.39
N ASP A 67 12.81 -1.01 3.46
CA ASP A 67 11.96 -0.66 4.60
C ASP A 67 10.54 -0.33 4.12
N LEU A 68 9.55 -1.06 4.63
CA LEU A 68 8.14 -0.88 4.30
C LEU A 68 7.32 -0.72 5.59
N GLU A 69 6.57 0.36 5.65
CA GLU A 69 5.71 0.69 6.78
C GLU A 69 4.26 0.90 6.32
N LEU A 70 3.35 0.12 6.89
CA LEU A 70 1.92 0.07 6.56
C LEU A 70 1.11 0.42 7.82
N GLU A 71 0.97 1.72 8.10
CA GLU A 71 0.34 2.25 9.33
C GLU A 71 -1.07 2.83 9.14
N ALA A 72 -1.48 3.15 7.92
CA ALA A 72 -2.83 3.64 7.59
C ALA A 72 -3.34 3.12 6.24
N TRP A 73 -3.14 1.83 6.04
CA TRP A 73 -3.74 1.10 4.95
C TRP A 73 -5.26 0.92 5.14
N ASP A 74 -6.01 1.98 4.82
CA ASP A 74 -7.45 2.04 5.10
C ASP A 74 -8.32 1.52 3.95
N ASN A 75 -7.72 1.05 2.86
CA ASN A 75 -8.43 0.44 1.74
C ASN A 75 -8.08 -1.05 1.69
N ILE A 76 -8.93 -1.86 2.33
CA ILE A 76 -8.73 -3.30 2.52
C ILE A 76 -8.63 -3.97 1.15
N GLY A 77 -7.39 -4.22 0.72
CA GLY A 77 -7.11 -5.09 -0.40
C GLY A 77 -7.37 -6.55 0.00
N THR A 78 -7.42 -7.45 -0.97
CA THR A 78 -7.41 -8.88 -0.66
C THR A 78 -6.03 -9.30 -0.12
N GLU A 79 -5.95 -10.46 0.53
CA GLU A 79 -4.67 -11.09 0.87
C GLU A 79 -3.75 -11.17 -0.38
N GLU A 80 -4.30 -11.51 -1.54
CA GLU A 80 -3.55 -11.61 -2.78
C GLU A 80 -2.92 -10.27 -3.19
N GLU A 81 -3.66 -9.17 -3.05
CA GLU A 81 -3.17 -7.83 -3.32
C GLU A 81 -2.02 -7.47 -2.38
N LEU A 82 -2.15 -7.75 -1.08
CA LEU A 82 -1.06 -7.55 -0.12
C LEU A 82 0.18 -8.39 -0.47
N LEU A 83 0.01 -9.69 -0.74
CA LEU A 83 1.13 -10.57 -1.11
C LEU A 83 1.79 -10.14 -2.42
N SER A 84 1.03 -9.54 -3.34
CA SER A 84 1.59 -8.97 -4.57
C SER A 84 2.57 -7.82 -4.30
N VAL A 85 2.31 -7.01 -3.27
CA VAL A 85 3.21 -5.94 -2.83
C VAL A 85 4.52 -6.51 -2.30
N PHE A 86 4.44 -7.49 -1.42
CA PHE A 86 5.63 -8.16 -0.88
C PHE A 86 6.46 -8.83 -1.98
N LYS A 87 5.81 -9.44 -2.99
CA LYS A 87 6.50 -10.03 -4.15
C LYS A 87 7.29 -9.01 -4.97
N ARG A 88 6.88 -7.73 -4.95
CA ARG A 88 7.60 -6.63 -5.61
C ARG A 88 8.80 -6.12 -4.81
N CYS A 89 8.97 -6.55 -3.56
CA CYS A 89 9.99 -6.05 -2.64
C CYS A 89 11.03 -7.14 -2.29
N PRO A 90 11.86 -7.57 -3.25
CA PRO A 90 12.76 -8.74 -3.07
C PRO A 90 13.87 -8.51 -2.04
N ARG A 91 14.15 -7.25 -1.68
CA ARG A 91 15.20 -6.86 -0.73
C ARG A 91 14.64 -6.31 0.58
N LEU A 92 13.37 -6.60 0.88
CA LEU A 92 12.76 -6.10 2.09
C LEU A 92 13.46 -6.67 3.33
N GLU A 93 14.02 -5.78 4.15
CA GLU A 93 14.77 -6.10 5.38
C GLU A 93 14.00 -5.65 6.63
N LYS A 94 13.12 -4.66 6.50
CA LYS A 94 12.28 -4.14 7.59
C LYS A 94 10.83 -4.05 7.15
N ILE A 95 9.95 -4.52 8.01
CA ILE A 95 8.51 -4.40 7.87
C ILE A 95 7.92 -3.82 9.14
N SER A 96 7.04 -2.83 9.01
CA SER A 96 6.18 -2.31 10.08
C SER A 96 4.73 -2.39 9.62
N VAL A 97 3.88 -3.05 10.39
CA VAL A 97 2.46 -3.20 10.05
C VAL A 97 1.56 -2.97 11.25
N ARG A 98 0.38 -2.41 10.99
CA ARG A 98 -0.72 -2.39 11.93
C ARG A 98 -1.73 -3.49 11.60
N TRP A 99 -1.99 -4.41 12.54
CA TRP A 99 -2.83 -5.58 12.28
C TRP A 99 -4.26 -5.22 11.86
N SER A 100 -4.82 -4.15 12.44
CA SER A 100 -6.18 -3.69 12.11
C SER A 100 -6.37 -3.35 10.62
N LEU A 101 -5.27 -3.26 9.87
CA LEU A 101 -5.22 -2.89 8.47
C LEU A 101 -4.85 -4.07 7.57
N LEU A 102 -4.51 -5.22 8.15
CA LEU A 102 -4.25 -6.43 7.39
C LEU A 102 -5.57 -7.08 6.97
N PRO A 103 -5.70 -7.51 5.70
CA PRO A 103 -6.84 -8.28 5.24
C PRO A 103 -7.05 -9.54 6.09
N ALA A 104 -8.32 -9.92 6.27
CA ALA A 104 -8.63 -11.16 6.98
C ALA A 104 -8.00 -12.37 6.24
N GLY A 105 -7.42 -13.29 7.02
CA GLY A 105 -6.82 -14.53 6.49
C GLY A 105 -5.34 -14.45 6.16
N VAL A 106 -4.72 -13.26 6.12
CA VAL A 106 -3.30 -13.11 5.83
C VAL A 106 -2.44 -13.92 6.81
N ASP A 107 -1.68 -14.87 6.27
CA ASP A 107 -0.71 -15.65 7.05
C ASP A 107 0.68 -15.00 7.00
N GLY A 108 1.25 -14.72 8.17
CA GLY A 108 2.61 -14.22 8.30
C GLY A 108 3.65 -15.16 7.70
N ALA A 109 3.39 -16.48 7.67
CA ALA A 109 4.29 -17.44 7.03
C ALA A 109 4.48 -17.17 5.53
N ASP A 110 3.43 -16.72 4.84
CA ASP A 110 3.53 -16.43 3.40
C ASP A 110 4.38 -15.19 3.14
N ILE A 111 4.28 -14.19 4.00
CA ILE A 111 5.12 -12.99 3.94
C ILE A 111 6.58 -13.33 4.21
N GLY A 112 6.87 -14.14 5.24
CA GLY A 112 8.25 -14.52 5.52
C GLY A 112 8.89 -15.40 4.43
N ARG A 113 8.10 -16.23 3.72
CA ARG A 113 8.57 -16.95 2.53
C ARG A 113 8.87 -16.02 1.35
N ILE A 114 8.04 -15.00 1.13
CA ILE A 114 8.22 -14.03 0.04
C ILE A 114 9.40 -13.10 0.35
N CYS A 115 9.46 -12.58 1.56
CA CYS A 115 10.46 -11.63 2.04
C CYS A 115 11.48 -12.33 2.94
N SER A 116 12.26 -13.25 2.35
CA SER A 116 13.23 -14.06 3.07
C SER A 116 14.44 -13.29 3.62
N ASN A 117 14.59 -12.00 3.29
CA ASN A 117 15.64 -11.12 3.78
C ASN A 117 15.24 -10.29 5.01
N LEU A 118 14.04 -10.51 5.57
CA LEU A 118 13.57 -9.74 6.73
C LEU A 118 14.49 -9.89 7.94
N LEU A 119 14.88 -8.76 8.51
CA LEU A 119 15.73 -8.62 9.69
C LEU A 119 14.99 -7.95 10.85
N ASN A 120 14.05 -7.06 10.55
CA ASN A 120 13.33 -6.27 11.54
C ASN A 120 11.83 -6.35 11.28
N ILE A 121 11.07 -6.75 12.29
CA ILE A 121 9.62 -6.89 12.22
C ILE A 121 9.01 -6.00 13.31
N SER A 122 8.19 -5.05 12.92
CA SER A 122 7.38 -4.22 13.82
C SER A 122 5.92 -4.54 13.56
N TYR A 123 5.21 -4.91 14.62
CA TYR A 123 3.83 -5.32 14.59
C TYR A 123 3.06 -4.53 15.63
N ASN A 124 2.03 -3.81 15.19
CA ASN A 124 1.11 -3.12 16.06
C ASN A 124 -0.28 -3.75 15.94
N GLY A 125 -0.51 -4.80 16.72
CA GLY A 125 -1.82 -5.43 16.85
C GLY A 125 -2.42 -5.14 18.21
N GLN A 126 -3.66 -4.63 18.24
CA GLN A 126 -4.40 -4.56 19.50
C GLN A 126 -4.78 -5.98 19.92
N SER A 127 -4.23 -6.43 21.04
CA SER A 127 -4.44 -7.75 21.64
C SER A 127 -5.82 -7.94 22.29
N ASN A 128 -6.81 -7.09 21.97
CA ASN A 128 -8.06 -7.00 22.73
C ASN A 128 -9.15 -7.98 22.28
N ASP A 129 -8.95 -8.73 21.19
CA ASP A 129 -9.86 -9.79 20.77
C ASP A 129 -9.15 -11.14 20.86
N ASP A 130 -9.84 -12.14 21.43
CA ASP A 130 -9.51 -13.55 21.72
C ASP A 130 -8.97 -14.42 20.56
N ASP A 131 -8.43 -13.80 19.53
CA ASP A 131 -8.08 -14.43 18.28
C ASP A 131 -6.57 -14.73 18.33
N GLU A 132 -6.21 -15.84 19.00
CA GLU A 132 -4.82 -16.32 19.17
C GLU A 132 -4.00 -16.21 17.87
N VAL A 133 -4.66 -16.44 16.73
CA VAL A 133 -4.09 -16.35 15.38
C VAL A 133 -3.39 -15.00 15.12
N ARG A 134 -3.92 -13.90 15.65
CA ARG A 134 -3.41 -12.53 15.45
C ARG A 134 -2.07 -12.34 16.16
N GLY A 135 -1.99 -12.79 17.41
CA GLY A 135 -0.78 -12.60 18.21
C GLY A 135 0.41 -13.42 17.74
N PHE A 136 0.16 -14.52 17.03
CA PHE A 136 1.22 -15.34 16.44
C PHE A 136 1.64 -14.89 15.05
N TRP A 137 1.04 -13.86 14.46
CA TRP A 137 1.37 -13.43 13.10
C TRP A 137 2.87 -13.12 12.89
N PRO A 138 3.53 -12.26 13.71
CA PRO A 138 4.96 -12.03 13.53
C PRO A 138 5.79 -13.27 13.85
N VAL A 139 5.31 -14.13 14.76
CA VAL A 139 5.97 -15.41 15.06
C VAL A 139 5.94 -16.35 13.86
N LYS A 140 4.84 -16.39 13.10
CA LYS A 140 4.73 -17.16 11.86
C LYS A 140 5.69 -16.66 10.79
N ILE A 141 5.91 -15.34 10.68
CA ILE A 141 6.97 -14.80 9.81
C ILE A 141 8.31 -15.38 10.25
N MET A 142 8.68 -15.20 11.52
CA MET A 142 9.97 -15.66 12.05
C MET A 142 10.20 -17.15 11.82
N GLY A 143 9.15 -17.97 11.96
CA GLY A 143 9.22 -19.43 11.75
C GLY A 143 9.57 -19.85 10.32
N THR A 144 9.54 -18.93 9.35
CA THR A 144 9.95 -19.19 7.96
C THR A 144 11.32 -18.64 7.60
N LEU A 145 11.91 -17.81 8.46
CA LEU A 145 13.22 -17.20 8.25
C LEU A 145 14.34 -18.10 8.79
N THR A 146 15.57 -17.84 8.39
CA THR A 146 16.71 -18.60 8.91
C THR A 146 16.93 -18.33 10.40
N GLU A 147 17.47 -19.32 11.11
CA GLU A 147 17.71 -19.21 12.55
C GLU A 147 18.61 -17.99 12.87
N ASN A 148 18.21 -17.18 13.86
CA ASN A 148 18.91 -15.95 14.27
C ASN A 148 18.96 -14.83 13.22
N GLN A 149 18.14 -14.90 12.16
CA GLN A 149 18.08 -13.84 11.15
C GLN A 149 17.43 -12.57 11.65
N VAL A 150 16.34 -12.70 12.43
CA VAL A 150 15.60 -11.57 12.97
C VAL A 150 16.40 -10.93 14.09
N LYS A 151 16.78 -9.68 13.87
CA LYS A 151 17.56 -8.86 14.81
C LYS A 151 16.67 -8.13 15.79
N CYS A 152 15.52 -7.67 15.32
CA CYS A 152 14.56 -6.90 16.12
C CYS A 152 13.14 -7.37 15.85
N LEU A 153 12.38 -7.61 16.91
CA LEU A 153 10.94 -7.81 16.90
C LEU A 153 10.31 -6.80 17.85
N HIS A 154 9.45 -5.93 17.33
CA HIS A 154 8.58 -5.06 18.11
C HIS A 154 7.15 -5.60 17.98
N TYR A 155 6.51 -5.89 19.11
CA TYR A 155 5.21 -6.55 19.21
C TYR A 155 4.41 -5.94 20.36
#